data_AF-A0A556QT17-F1
#
_entry.id   AF-A0A556QT17-F1
#
_cell.length_a   1.000
_cell.length_b   1.000
_cell.length_c   1.000
_cell.angle_alpha   90.00
_cell.angle_beta   90.00
_cell.angle_gamma   90.00
#
_symmetry.space_group_name_H-M   'P 1'
#
loop_
_entity.id
_entity.type
_entity.pdbx_description
1 polymer ?
#
loop_
_entity_poly.entity_id
_entity_poly.type
_entity_poly.pdbx_seq_one_letter_code
_entity_poly.pdbx_strand_id
1 'polypeptide(L)'
;MESSRYASSIFGKEEHTIRSTSSSETCHSNTQGYHTTQGENITIHEQELIKPNEFSSFDVGFFAGKVVESDSVFFQEQFKEVSSYDKHFKNELLKDLPDVTKVSNEDIIANQRKIEEEIDLLLEYM
;
A
#
# COMPACT_ATOMS: atom_id res chain seq x y z
N MET A 1 -5.08 -0.52 11.81
CA MET A 1 -4.92 0.91 11.45
C MET A 1 -3.96 1.63 12.39
N GLU A 2 -3.96 1.36 13.70
CA GLU A 2 -2.94 1.92 14.61
C GLU A 2 -1.52 1.42 14.29
N SER A 3 -1.35 0.14 13.98
CA SER A 3 -0.03 -0.42 13.65
C SER A 3 0.61 0.18 12.41
N SER A 4 -0.17 0.48 11.36
CA SER A 4 0.37 1.10 10.13
C SER A 4 0.68 2.59 10.31
N ARG A 5 -0.09 3.29 11.15
CA ARG A 5 0.25 4.66 11.58
C ARG A 5 1.53 4.70 12.40
N TYR A 6 1.70 3.75 13.31
CA TYR A 6 2.93 3.61 14.09
C TYR A 6 4.11 3.31 13.16
N ALA A 7 3.97 2.35 12.23
CA ALA A 7 5.00 2.04 11.24
C ALA A 7 5.41 3.28 10.41
N SER A 8 4.43 4.01 9.85
CA SER A 8 4.66 5.29 9.14
C SER A 8 5.51 6.26 9.96
N SER A 9 5.18 6.44 11.25
CA SER A 9 5.89 7.39 12.12
C SER A 9 7.37 7.06 12.33
N ILE A 10 7.78 5.79 12.19
CA ILE A 10 9.19 5.38 12.32
C ILE A 10 10.02 5.91 11.14
N PHE A 11 9.44 5.88 9.93
CA PHE A 11 10.10 6.38 8.72
C PHE A 11 10.18 7.90 8.73
N GLY A 12 9.16 8.57 9.25
CA GLY A 12 9.11 10.02 9.39
C GLY A 12 8.49 10.71 8.17
N LYS A 13 8.86 11.96 7.96
CA LYS A 13 8.28 12.83 6.92
C LYS A 13 9.38 13.50 6.10
N GLU A 14 9.05 13.83 4.86
CA GLU A 14 9.88 14.64 3.99
C GLU A 14 9.15 15.92 3.58
N GLU A 15 9.93 16.97 3.30
CA GLU A 15 9.42 18.25 2.82
C GLU A 15 9.14 18.17 1.32
N HIS A 16 7.89 18.40 0.95
CA HIS A 16 7.44 18.39 -0.43
C HIS A 16 7.08 19.82 -0.86
N THR A 17 7.82 20.35 -1.84
CA THR A 17 7.56 21.67 -2.41
C THR A 17 6.74 21.54 -3.69
N ILE A 18 5.56 22.14 -3.72
CA ILE A 18 4.68 22.20 -4.89
C ILE A 18 4.73 23.63 -5.43
N ARG A 19 5.16 23.79 -6.69
CA ARG A 19 5.10 25.06 -7.41
C ARG A 19 3.90 25.04 -8.36
N SER A 20 2.91 25.88 -8.07
CA SER A 20 1.73 26.08 -8.91
C SER A 20 1.91 27.35 -9.72
N THR A 21 1.78 27.25 -11.04
CA THR A 21 1.78 28.39 -11.96
C THR A 21 0.39 28.56 -12.54
N SER A 22 -0.18 29.75 -12.44
CA SER A 22 -1.43 30.11 -13.09
C SER A 22 -1.17 31.18 -14.14
N SER A 23 -1.81 31.05 -15.29
CA SER A 23 -1.81 32.05 -16.34
C SER A 23 -3.24 32.37 -16.72
N SER A 24 -3.61 33.64 -16.73
CA SER A 24 -4.92 34.10 -17.17
C SER A 24 -4.74 35.11 -18.29
N GLU A 25 -5.51 34.92 -19.37
CA GLU A 25 -5.55 35.86 -20.49
C GLU A 25 -6.88 36.60 -20.43
N THR A 26 -6.83 37.92 -20.35
CA THR A 26 -8.01 38.78 -20.41
C THR A 26 -7.98 39.62 -21.68
N CYS A 27 -9.10 39.63 -22.40
CA CYS A 27 -9.35 40.48 -23.54
C CYS A 27 -10.46 41.47 -23.18
N HIS A 28 -10.16 42.76 -23.22
CA HIS A 28 -11.15 43.82 -23.02
C HIS A 28 -11.39 44.55 -24.34
N SER A 29 -12.66 44.72 -24.72
CA SER A 29 -13.10 45.33 -25.99
C SER A 29 -12.61 46.77 -26.22
N ASN A 30 -12.20 47.47 -25.16
CA ASN A 30 -11.73 48.86 -25.19
C ASN A 30 -10.19 49.02 -25.15
N THR A 31 -9.43 47.92 -25.18
CA THR A 31 -7.96 47.94 -25.15
C THR A 31 -7.40 47.05 -26.26
N GLN A 32 -6.48 47.59 -27.07
CA GLN A 32 -5.79 46.84 -28.11
C GLN A 32 -4.75 45.91 -27.48
N GLY A 33 -5.10 44.64 -27.27
CA GLY A 33 -4.15 43.58 -26.93
C GLY A 33 -4.69 42.50 -26.00
N TYR A 34 -4.10 41.31 -26.10
CA TYR A 34 -4.25 40.24 -25.11
C TYR A 34 -3.40 40.60 -23.88
N HIS A 35 -4.01 40.74 -22.71
CA HIS A 35 -3.27 40.89 -21.46
C HIS A 35 -3.13 39.53 -20.79
N THR A 36 -1.90 39.01 -20.72
CA THR A 36 -1.58 37.77 -19.99
C THR A 36 -1.05 38.12 -18.61
N THR A 37 -1.76 37.69 -17.57
CA THR A 37 -1.31 37.77 -16.18
C THR A 37 -0.81 36.40 -15.74
N GLN A 38 0.44 36.30 -15.31
CA GLN A 38 1.00 35.08 -14.73
C GLN A 38 1.13 35.23 -13.21
N GLY A 39 0.66 34.24 -12.47
CA GLY A 39 0.82 34.10 -11.04
C GLY A 39 1.61 32.84 -10.72
N GLU A 40 2.52 32.92 -9.76
CA GLU A 40 3.22 31.75 -9.22
C GLU A 40 2.93 31.64 -7.73
N ASN A 41 2.69 30.41 -7.27
CA ASN A 41 2.48 30.09 -5.87
C ASN A 41 3.37 28.88 -5.51
N ILE A 42 4.15 29.02 -4.44
CA ILE A 42 4.97 27.94 -3.90
C ILE A 42 4.36 27.54 -2.57
N THR A 43 3.99 26.27 -2.45
CA THR A 43 3.48 25.69 -1.21
C THR A 43 4.41 24.58 -0.74
N ILE A 44 4.79 24.65 0.52
CA ILE A 44 5.67 23.68 1.17
C ILE A 44 4.81 22.89 2.16
N HIS A 45 4.82 21.56 2.06
CA HIS A 45 4.10 20.67 2.95
C HIS A 45 4.97 19.49 3.39
N GLU A 46 4.86 19.09 4.65
CA GLU A 46 5.45 17.84 5.12
C GLU A 46 4.55 16.66 4.76
N GLN A 47 5.11 15.65 4.11
CA GLN A 47 4.42 14.43 3.77
C GLN A 47 5.11 13.22 4.42
N GLU A 48 4.33 12.25 4.89
CA GLU A 48 4.88 10.97 5.38
C GLU A 48 5.64 10.27 4.24
N LEU A 49 6.84 9.75 4.56
CA LEU A 49 7.70 9.03 3.62
C LEU A 49 7.06 7.74 3.10
N ILE A 50 6.39 7.00 3.99
CA ILE A 50 5.53 5.87 3.64
C ILE A 50 4.21 6.08 4.36
N LYS A 51 3.13 6.26 3.61
CA LYS A 51 1.81 6.54 4.18
C LYS A 51 1.23 5.29 4.85
N PRO A 52 0.43 5.43 5.90
CA PRO A 52 -0.19 4.30 6.60
C PRO A 52 -1.03 3.37 5.70
N ASN A 53 -1.59 3.89 4.61
CA ASN A 53 -2.36 3.12 3.63
C ASN A 53 -1.48 2.37 2.62
N GLU A 54 -0.25 2.80 2.39
CA GLU A 54 0.69 2.14 1.46
C GLU A 54 1.16 0.79 2.01
N PHE A 55 1.28 0.63 3.33
CA PHE A 55 1.59 -0.67 3.94
C PHE A 55 0.56 -1.76 3.62
N SER A 56 -0.71 -1.39 3.48
CA SER A 56 -1.77 -2.34 3.11
C SER A 56 -1.70 -2.78 1.65
N SER A 57 -0.93 -2.07 0.84
CA SER A 57 -0.72 -2.33 -0.58
C SER A 57 0.60 -3.06 -0.86
N PHE A 58 1.34 -3.44 0.18
CA PHE A 58 2.57 -4.20 0.02
C PHE A 58 2.27 -5.62 -0.46
N ASP A 59 2.95 -6.04 -1.52
CA ASP A 59 2.90 -7.41 -1.99
C ASP A 59 3.45 -8.38 -0.93
N VAL A 60 3.07 -9.65 -1.03
CA VAL A 60 3.59 -10.69 -0.12
C VAL A 60 5.12 -10.75 -0.24
N GLY A 61 5.77 -10.63 0.92
CA GLY A 61 7.22 -10.63 1.02
C GLY A 61 7.89 -9.28 0.73
N PHE A 62 7.12 -8.23 0.43
CA PHE A 62 7.62 -6.85 0.36
C PHE A 62 7.73 -6.25 1.76
N PHE A 63 8.81 -5.52 2.02
CA PHE A 63 9.06 -4.89 3.31
C PHE A 63 9.86 -3.59 3.15
N ALA A 64 9.73 -2.72 4.15
CA ALA A 64 10.50 -1.50 4.24
C ALA A 64 11.27 -1.47 5.57
N GLY A 65 12.47 -0.92 5.55
CA GLY A 65 13.32 -0.80 6.72
C GLY A 65 13.98 0.57 6.81
N LYS A 66 14.14 1.08 8.03
CA LYS A 66 14.92 2.29 8.31
C LYS A 66 16.32 1.88 8.78
N VAL A 67 17.34 2.52 8.24
CA VAL A 67 18.72 2.29 8.67
C VAL A 67 18.96 3.06 9.97
N VAL A 68 19.22 2.34 11.06
CA VAL A 68 19.39 2.96 12.40
C VAL A 68 20.58 3.94 12.43
N GLU A 69 21.60 3.69 11.61
CA GLU A 69 22.80 4.53 11.52
C GLU A 69 22.60 5.83 10.72
N SER A 70 21.43 6.02 10.08
CA SER A 70 21.16 7.19 9.24
C SER A 70 19.70 7.63 9.34
N ASP A 71 19.50 8.85 9.88
CA ASP A 71 18.16 9.37 10.20
C ASP A 71 17.23 9.52 9.00
N SER A 72 17.79 9.69 7.80
CA SER A 72 17.07 9.95 6.54
C SER A 72 17.09 8.78 5.55
N VAL A 73 17.75 7.66 5.88
CA VAL A 73 17.89 6.55 4.93
C VAL A 73 16.95 5.41 5.30
N PHE A 74 16.13 5.04 4.33
CA PHE A 74 15.28 3.87 4.36
C PHE A 74 15.44 3.09 3.06
N PHE A 75 14.98 1.85 3.07
CA PHE A 75 14.95 1.00 1.90
C PHE A 75 13.62 0.27 1.84
N GLN A 76 13.24 -0.12 0.62
CA GLN A 76 12.10 -0.98 0.36
C GLN A 76 12.59 -2.12 -0.51
N GLU A 77 12.32 -3.35 -0.11
CA GLU A 77 12.85 -4.55 -0.76
C GLU A 77 11.81 -5.67 -0.76
N GLN A 78 11.97 -6.61 -1.68
CA GLN A 78 11.15 -7.82 -1.73
C GLN A 78 12.02 -9.04 -1.39
N PHE A 79 11.54 -9.90 -0.48
CA PHE A 79 12.15 -11.20 -0.28
C PHE A 79 12.19 -11.96 -1.59
N LYS A 80 13.36 -12.48 -1.94
CA LYS A 80 13.45 -13.41 -3.06
C LYS A 80 12.92 -14.77 -2.62
N GLU A 81 12.26 -15.45 -3.53
CA GLU A 81 11.82 -16.83 -3.29
C GLU A 81 13.00 -17.73 -2.90
N VAL A 82 12.77 -18.70 -2.02
CA VAL A 82 13.80 -19.66 -1.61
C VAL A 82 14.35 -20.43 -2.81
N SER A 83 13.48 -20.71 -3.79
CA SER A 83 13.80 -21.30 -5.10
C SER A 83 14.90 -20.54 -5.86
N SER A 84 15.03 -19.23 -5.64
CA SER A 84 16.05 -18.39 -6.26
C SER A 84 17.46 -18.64 -5.72
N TYR A 85 17.58 -19.19 -4.50
CA TYR A 85 18.85 -19.51 -3.85
C TYR A 85 19.13 -21.01 -3.84
N ASP A 86 18.12 -21.83 -3.53
CA ASP A 86 18.21 -23.28 -3.56
C ASP A 86 17.26 -23.83 -4.63
N LYS A 87 17.84 -24.17 -5.78
CA LYS A 87 17.11 -24.75 -6.93
C LYS A 87 16.52 -26.13 -6.63
N HIS A 88 16.97 -26.79 -5.57
CA HIS A 88 16.46 -28.09 -5.13
C HIS A 88 15.41 -27.96 -4.03
N PHE A 89 15.15 -26.74 -3.54
CA PHE A 89 14.11 -26.50 -2.57
C PHE A 89 12.74 -26.85 -3.17
N LYS A 90 12.14 -27.91 -2.64
CA LYS A 90 10.72 -28.20 -2.80
C LYS A 90 10.02 -27.75 -1.54
N ASN A 91 9.04 -26.87 -1.71
CA ASN A 91 8.21 -26.43 -0.60
C ASN A 91 7.29 -27.58 -0.18
N GLU A 92 7.76 -28.45 0.72
CA GLU A 92 7.01 -29.64 1.15
C GLU A 92 5.99 -29.33 2.26
N LEU A 93 5.98 -28.11 2.81
CA LEU A 93 5.23 -27.78 4.04
C LEU A 93 4.11 -26.76 3.87
N LEU A 94 4.13 -25.92 2.84
CA LEU A 94 2.99 -25.08 2.53
C LEU A 94 2.05 -25.90 1.65
N LYS A 95 0.95 -26.41 2.24
CA LYS A 95 -0.20 -26.85 1.45
C LYS A 95 -0.50 -25.76 0.44
N ASP A 96 -0.73 -26.13 -0.82
CA ASP A 96 -1.26 -25.21 -1.81
C ASP A 96 -2.45 -24.48 -1.17
N LEU A 97 -2.27 -23.18 -0.91
CA LEU A 97 -3.37 -22.36 -0.46
C LEU A 97 -4.28 -22.22 -1.68
N PRO A 98 -5.57 -22.58 -1.57
CA PRO A 98 -6.49 -22.38 -2.68
C PRO A 98 -6.47 -20.89 -3.07
N ASP A 99 -6.41 -20.64 -4.37
CA ASP A 99 -6.40 -19.29 -4.94
C ASP A 99 -7.67 -18.55 -4.51
N VAL A 100 -7.55 -17.69 -3.48
CA VAL A 100 -8.66 -16.97 -2.86
C VAL A 100 -9.29 -15.94 -3.80
N THR A 101 -8.67 -15.66 -4.95
CA THR A 101 -9.26 -14.80 -5.99
C THR A 101 -10.37 -15.49 -6.78
N LYS A 102 -10.53 -16.82 -6.62
CA LYS A 102 -11.53 -17.65 -7.31
C LYS A 102 -12.37 -18.46 -6.34
N VAL A 103 -12.83 -17.84 -5.26
CA VAL A 103 -13.83 -18.48 -4.39
C VAL A 103 -15.18 -18.43 -5.11
N SER A 104 -15.70 -19.60 -5.51
CA SER A 104 -17.06 -19.70 -6.07
C SER A 104 -18.11 -19.68 -4.96
N ASN A 105 -19.37 -19.39 -5.29
CA ASN A 105 -20.46 -19.45 -4.30
C ASN A 105 -20.63 -20.87 -3.74
N GLU A 106 -20.32 -21.87 -4.55
CA GLU A 106 -20.35 -23.28 -4.22
C GLU A 106 -19.30 -23.62 -3.15
N ASP A 107 -18.11 -23.01 -3.21
CA ASP A 107 -17.06 -23.17 -2.20
C ASP A 107 -17.49 -22.56 -0.85
N ILE A 108 -18.18 -21.41 -0.88
CA ILE A 108 -18.72 -20.76 0.31
C ILE A 108 -19.78 -21.64 0.98
N ILE A 109 -20.73 -22.16 0.18
CA ILE A 109 -21.81 -23.03 0.68
C ILE A 109 -21.24 -24.33 1.25
N ALA A 110 -20.25 -24.92 0.59
CA ALA A 110 -19.59 -26.14 1.07
C ALA A 110 -18.86 -25.91 2.40
N ASN A 111 -18.15 -24.78 2.53
CA ASN A 111 -17.45 -24.45 3.77
C ASN A 111 -18.43 -24.17 4.92
N GLN A 112 -19.54 -23.49 4.63
CA GLN A 112 -20.56 -23.21 5.64
C GLN A 112 -21.23 -24.49 6.16
N ARG A 113 -21.57 -25.43 5.26
CA ARG A 113 -22.08 -26.76 5.65
C ARG A 113 -21.10 -27.51 6.54
N LYS A 114 -19.81 -27.49 6.19
CA LYS A 114 -18.76 -28.14 6.98
C LYS A 114 -18.67 -27.57 8.40
N ILE A 115 -18.79 -26.26 8.55
CA ILE A 115 -18.80 -25.60 9.86
C ILE A 115 -20.01 -26.02 10.68
N GLU A 116 -21.20 -26.11 10.07
CA GLU A 116 -22.42 -26.57 10.73
C GLU A 116 -22.28 -28.03 11.22
N GLU A 117 -21.75 -28.92 10.37
CA GLU A 117 -21.48 -30.32 10.74
C GLU A 117 -20.47 -30.45 11.89
N GLU A 118 -19.41 -29.65 11.89
CA GLU A 118 -18.41 -29.62 12.97
C GLU A 118 -19.00 -29.09 14.29
N ILE A 119 -19.91 -28.11 14.23
CA ILE A 119 -20.63 -27.60 15.40
C ILE A 119 -21.57 -28.67 15.98
N ASP A 120 -22.33 -29.36 15.13
CA ASP A 120 -23.26 -30.41 15.56
C ASP A 120 -22.52 -31.56 16.22
N LEU A 121 -21.38 -31.99 15.64
CA LEU A 121 -20.49 -32.98 16.26
C LEU A 121 -20.01 -32.52 17.65
N LEU A 122 -19.56 -31.27 17.79
CA LEU A 122 -19.10 -30.75 19.09
C LEU A 122 -20.23 -30.72 20.13
N LEU A 123 -21.47 -30.47 19.71
CA LEU A 123 -22.64 -30.50 20.57
C LEU A 123 -23.05 -31.93 20.97
N GLU A 124 -22.86 -32.92 20.11
CA GLU A 124 -23.10 -34.34 20.46
C GLU A 124 -22.09 -34.90 21.47
N TYR A 125 -20.89 -34.32 21.55
CA TYR A 125 -19.84 -34.72 22.51
C TYR A 125 -19.85 -33.93 23.84
N MET A 126 -20.82 -33.02 24.04
CA MET A 126 -21.05 -32.29 25.30
C MET A 126 -22.21 -32.85 26.11
#